data_AF-A0A2V6INV2-F1
#
_entry.id   AF-A0A2V6INV2-F1
#
_cell.length_a   1.000
_cell.length_b   1.000
_cell.length_c   1.000
_cell.angle_alpha   90.00
_cell.angle_beta   90.00
_cell.angle_gamma   90.00
#
_symmetry.space_group_name_H-M   'P 1'
#
loop_
_entity.id
_entity.type
_entity.pdbx_description
1 polymer ?
#
loop_
_entity_poly.entity_id
_entity_poly.type
_entity_poly.pdbx_seq_one_letter_code
_entity_poly.pdbx_strand_id
1 'polypeptide(L)'
;METLKRHWWVPVIRGVTAIVFGIIAFAYPGLTIATLVLFFGAWVLIDGIFRIVGAIGGRASDPEWGFHLIIGIVGIFIGFLTFHAPAITALALIIYIAAWALMIGVSEIAFAIKLRREIKGEWFLILMGLASILFAVLVLWNPVPGALALIWLIACYAIVFGFLGIIFGFRLRSLPTLPVS
;
A
#
# COMPACT_ATOMS: atom_id res chain seq x y z
N MET A 1 -8.16 28.08 -1.78
CA MET A 1 -8.04 28.10 -0.30
C MET A 1 -9.39 27.84 0.38
N GLU A 2 -10.49 28.48 -0.04
CA GLU A 2 -11.83 28.22 0.55
C GLU A 2 -12.34 26.78 0.39
N THR A 3 -12.12 26.14 -0.76
CA THR A 3 -12.47 24.73 -0.98
C THR A 3 -11.71 23.77 -0.05
N LEU A 4 -10.43 24.03 0.22
CA LEU A 4 -9.61 23.24 1.17
C LEU A 4 -10.09 23.43 2.62
N LYS A 5 -10.44 24.66 3.00
CA LYS A 5 -11.05 24.96 4.30
C LYS A 5 -12.38 24.25 4.49
N ARG A 6 -13.26 24.24 3.49
CA ARG A 6 -14.57 23.59 3.58
C ARG A 6 -14.49 22.07 3.81
N HIS A 7 -13.38 21.46 3.39
CA HIS A 7 -13.11 20.03 3.55
C HIS A 7 -12.11 19.72 4.67
N TRP A 8 -11.93 20.63 5.65
CA TRP A 8 -11.06 20.41 6.82
C TRP A 8 -11.41 19.13 7.60
N TRP A 9 -12.67 18.71 7.54
CA TRP A 9 -13.17 17.51 8.19
C TRP A 9 -12.68 16.21 7.52
N VAL A 10 -12.36 16.23 6.22
CA VAL A 10 -11.90 15.05 5.47
C VAL A 10 -10.59 14.47 6.05
N PRO A 11 -9.51 15.25 6.24
CA PRO A 11 -8.28 14.73 6.86
C PRO A 11 -8.48 14.33 8.33
N VAL A 12 -9.41 14.95 9.07
CA VAL A 12 -9.73 14.54 10.44
C VAL A 12 -10.41 13.17 10.45
N ILE A 13 -11.47 12.97 9.66
CA ILE A 13 -12.17 11.67 9.59
C ILE A 13 -11.20 10.59 9.11
N ARG A 14 -10.45 10.85 8.04
CA ARG A 14 -9.44 9.91 7.54
C ARG A 14 -8.39 9.58 8.61
N GLY A 15 -7.97 10.56 9.40
CA GLY A 15 -7.01 10.37 10.47
C GLY A 15 -7.56 9.54 11.64
N VAL A 16 -8.78 9.81 12.08
CA VAL A 16 -9.47 9.00 13.11
C VAL A 16 -9.63 7.56 12.64
N THR A 17 -10.11 7.34 11.41
CA THR A 17 -10.25 6.00 10.83
C THR A 17 -8.91 5.28 10.75
N ALA A 18 -7.82 5.97 10.39
CA ALA A 18 -6.48 5.40 10.34
C ALA A 18 -5.97 4.98 11.73
N ILE A 19 -6.22 5.78 12.78
CA ILE A 19 -5.86 5.42 14.16
C ILE A 19 -6.65 4.19 14.61
N VAL A 20 -7.97 4.17 14.40
CA VAL A 20 -8.82 3.03 14.77
C VAL A 20 -8.36 1.77 14.05
N PHE A 21 -8.09 1.86 12.75
CA PHE A 21 -7.52 0.76 11.98
C PHE A 21 -6.18 0.28 12.56
N GLY A 22 -5.26 1.20 12.87
CA GLY A 22 -3.96 0.85 13.46
C GLY A 22 -4.08 0.16 14.83
N ILE A 23 -4.99 0.62 15.69
CA ILE A 23 -5.25 -0.02 16.98
C ILE A 23 -5.80 -1.45 16.79
N ILE A 24 -6.77 -1.63 15.89
CA ILE A 24 -7.31 -2.96 15.56
C ILE A 24 -6.22 -3.87 14.99
N ALA A 25 -5.36 -3.34 14.12
CA ALA A 25 -4.26 -4.06 13.50
C ALA A 25 -3.22 -4.56 14.52
N PHE A 26 -2.96 -3.78 15.58
CA PHE A 26 -2.11 -4.23 16.69
C PHE A 26 -2.78 -5.27 17.59
N ALA A 27 -4.06 -5.07 17.91
CA ALA A 27 -4.78 -5.95 18.83
C ALA A 27 -5.14 -7.31 18.19
N TYR A 28 -5.44 -7.32 16.89
CA TYR A 28 -5.95 -8.49 16.17
C TYR A 28 -5.24 -8.70 14.82
N PRO A 29 -3.91 -8.93 14.81
CA PRO A 29 -3.13 -8.98 13.58
C PRO A 29 -3.61 -10.05 12.59
N GLY A 30 -4.02 -11.23 13.09
CA GLY A 30 -4.56 -12.29 12.23
C GLY A 30 -5.86 -11.90 11.52
N LEU A 31 -6.77 -11.22 12.23
CA LEU A 31 -8.03 -10.74 11.66
C LEU A 31 -7.77 -9.64 10.62
N THR A 32 -6.84 -8.74 10.91
CA THR A 32 -6.48 -7.66 9.99
C THR A 32 -5.84 -8.21 8.72
N ILE A 33 -4.91 -9.17 8.82
CA ILE A 33 -4.31 -9.84 7.66
C ILE A 33 -5.41 -10.50 6.81
N ALA A 34 -6.29 -11.29 7.43
CA ALA A 34 -7.38 -11.95 6.70
C ALA A 34 -8.29 -10.92 5.99
N THR A 35 -8.64 -9.84 6.69
CA THR A 35 -9.50 -8.77 6.14
C THR A 35 -8.84 -8.09 4.95
N LEU A 36 -7.56 -7.73 5.04
CA LEU A 36 -6.81 -7.10 3.94
C LEU A 36 -6.70 -8.03 2.73
N VAL A 37 -6.45 -9.32 2.97
CA VAL A 37 -6.38 -10.33 1.91
C VAL A 37 -7.72 -10.50 1.21
N LEU A 38 -8.82 -10.54 1.95
CA LEU A 38 -10.16 -10.63 1.38
C LEU A 38 -10.54 -9.36 0.59
N PHE A 39 -10.17 -8.18 1.09
CA PHE A 39 -10.35 -6.94 0.33
C PHE A 39 -9.53 -6.93 -0.96
N PHE A 40 -8.29 -7.42 -0.92
CA PHE A 40 -7.49 -7.62 -2.12
C PHE A 40 -8.18 -8.57 -3.10
N GLY A 41 -8.68 -9.71 -2.63
CA GLY A 41 -9.42 -10.67 -3.46
C GLY A 41 -10.66 -10.04 -4.10
N ALA A 42 -11.44 -9.28 -3.34
CA ALA A 42 -12.60 -8.55 -3.83
C ALA A 42 -12.23 -7.51 -4.90
N TRP A 43 -11.18 -6.71 -4.65
CA TRP A 43 -10.69 -5.72 -5.59
C TRP A 43 -10.23 -6.37 -6.90
N VAL A 44 -9.44 -7.45 -6.82
CA VAL A 44 -8.93 -8.18 -7.99
C VAL A 44 -10.06 -8.83 -8.80
N LEU A 45 -11.11 -9.33 -8.14
CA LEU A 45 -12.33 -9.79 -8.84
C LEU A 45 -12.99 -8.65 -9.61
N ILE A 46 -13.22 -7.52 -8.95
CA ILE A 46 -13.88 -6.36 -9.55
C ILE A 46 -13.06 -5.82 -10.73
N ASP A 47 -11.76 -5.62 -10.54
CA ASP A 47 -10.83 -5.21 -11.59
C ASP A 47 -10.82 -6.21 -12.75
N GLY A 48 -10.79 -7.51 -12.45
CA GLY A 48 -10.85 -8.57 -13.46
C GLY A 48 -12.12 -8.50 -14.31
N ILE A 49 -13.28 -8.30 -13.68
CA ILE A 49 -14.56 -8.11 -14.38
C ILE A 49 -14.50 -6.88 -15.28
N PHE A 50 -14.06 -5.73 -14.76
CA PHE A 50 -13.96 -4.50 -15.56
C PHE A 50 -13.00 -4.65 -16.75
N ARG A 51 -11.87 -5.34 -16.58
CA ARG A 51 -10.93 -5.62 -17.66
C ARG A 51 -11.54 -6.51 -18.75
N ILE A 52 -12.30 -7.54 -18.38
CA ILE A 52 -12.99 -8.39 -19.35
C ILE A 52 -14.05 -7.60 -20.12
N VAL A 53 -14.89 -6.85 -19.40
CA VAL A 53 -15.94 -6.02 -20.02
C VAL A 53 -15.33 -4.98 -20.96
N GLY A 54 -14.27 -4.30 -20.51
CA GLY A 54 -13.52 -3.32 -21.31
C GLY A 54 -12.87 -3.95 -22.55
N ALA A 55 -12.21 -5.10 -22.40
CA ALA A 55 -11.56 -5.80 -23.50
C ALA A 55 -12.57 -6.26 -24.58
N ILE A 56 -13.74 -6.75 -24.17
CA ILE A 56 -14.79 -7.15 -25.11
C ILE A 56 -15.38 -5.93 -25.83
N GLY A 57 -15.65 -4.85 -25.09
CA GLY A 57 -16.20 -3.62 -25.65
C GLY A 57 -15.22 -2.84 -26.56
N GLY A 58 -13.93 -2.90 -26.26
CA GLY A 58 -12.85 -2.21 -26.97
C GLY A 58 -12.17 -3.04 -28.06
N ARG A 59 -12.62 -4.27 -28.32
CA ARG A 59 -11.93 -5.26 -29.18
C ARG A 59 -11.54 -4.75 -30.57
N ALA A 60 -12.33 -3.86 -31.17
CA ALA A 60 -12.08 -3.32 -32.51
C ALA A 60 -11.07 -2.16 -32.52
N SER A 61 -10.90 -1.46 -31.40
CA SER A 61 -10.12 -0.22 -31.29
C SER A 61 -8.84 -0.38 -30.47
N ASP A 62 -8.75 -1.42 -29.64
CA ASP A 62 -7.64 -1.68 -28.74
C ASP A 62 -6.79 -2.87 -29.26
N PRO A 63 -5.56 -2.64 -29.75
CA PRO A 63 -4.66 -3.71 -30.17
C PRO A 63 -4.30 -4.69 -29.05
N GLU A 64 -4.38 -4.27 -27.79
CA GLU A 64 -4.00 -5.05 -26.60
C GLU A 64 -5.21 -5.74 -25.93
N TRP A 65 -6.41 -5.69 -26.55
CA TRP A 65 -7.64 -6.24 -25.99
C TRP A 65 -7.49 -7.68 -25.47
N GLY A 66 -6.76 -8.52 -26.21
CA GLY A 66 -6.51 -9.93 -25.85
C GLY A 66 -5.70 -10.07 -24.57
N PHE A 67 -4.73 -9.18 -24.34
CA PHE A 67 -3.92 -9.16 -23.12
C PHE A 67 -4.76 -8.71 -21.91
N HIS A 68 -5.57 -7.66 -22.07
CA HIS A 68 -6.51 -7.22 -21.05
C HIS A 68 -7.52 -8.32 -20.67
N LEU A 69 -8.01 -9.07 -21.66
CA LEU A 69 -8.90 -10.21 -21.43
C LEU A 69 -8.21 -11.30 -20.61
N ILE A 70 -6.98 -11.70 -20.97
CA ILE A 70 -6.22 -12.71 -20.24
C ILE A 70 -5.96 -12.27 -18.81
N ILE A 71 -5.49 -11.04 -18.59
CA ILE A 71 -5.27 -10.52 -17.23
C ILE A 71 -6.57 -10.49 -16.45
N GLY A 72 -7.68 -10.09 -17.07
CA GLY A 72 -8.99 -10.08 -16.43
C GLY A 72 -9.42 -11.47 -15.96
N ILE A 73 -9.25 -12.49 -16.81
CA ILE A 73 -9.56 -13.89 -16.47
C ILE A 73 -8.67 -14.40 -15.33
N VAL A 74 -7.37 -14.14 -15.40
CA VAL A 74 -6.42 -14.49 -14.33
C VAL A 74 -6.78 -13.79 -13.02
N GLY A 75 -7.18 -12.51 -13.09
CA GLY A 75 -7.68 -11.75 -11.96
C GLY A 75 -8.90 -12.39 -11.32
N ILE A 76 -9.91 -12.77 -12.11
CA ILE A 76 -11.10 -13.48 -11.59
C ILE A 76 -10.69 -14.78 -10.88
N PHE A 77 -9.79 -15.56 -11.47
CA PHE A 77 -9.31 -16.79 -10.86
C PHE A 77 -8.59 -16.55 -9.53
N ILE A 78 -7.66 -15.58 -9.49
CA ILE A 78 -6.92 -15.21 -8.27
C ILE A 78 -7.88 -14.70 -7.19
N GLY A 79 -8.86 -13.87 -7.57
CA GLY A 79 -9.85 -13.37 -6.64
C GLY A 79 -10.67 -14.49 -6.02
N PHE A 80 -11.17 -15.43 -6.83
CA PHE A 80 -11.90 -16.61 -6.33
C PHE A 80 -11.04 -17.50 -5.43
N LEU A 81 -9.78 -17.76 -5.84
CA LEU A 81 -8.79 -18.49 -5.05
C LEU A 81 -8.58 -17.83 -3.69
N THR A 82 -8.57 -16.50 -3.63
CA THR A 82 -8.37 -15.74 -2.39
C THR A 82 -9.48 -15.98 -1.37
N PHE A 83 -10.74 -16.09 -1.81
CA PHE A 83 -11.85 -16.41 -0.90
C PHE A 83 -11.82 -17.86 -0.41
N HIS A 84 -11.34 -18.80 -1.23
CA HIS A 84 -11.27 -20.23 -0.88
C HIS A 84 -10.04 -20.58 -0.04
N ALA A 85 -8.92 -19.95 -0.34
CA ALA A 85 -7.62 -20.21 0.27
C ALA A 85 -6.89 -18.91 0.62
N PRO A 86 -7.44 -18.10 1.56
CA PRO A 86 -6.88 -16.79 1.90
C PRO A 86 -5.44 -16.88 2.42
N ALA A 87 -5.06 -17.98 3.08
CA ALA A 87 -3.68 -18.19 3.54
C ALA A 87 -2.67 -18.27 2.38
N ILE A 88 -3.05 -18.86 1.24
CA ILE A 88 -2.19 -18.96 0.05
C ILE A 88 -1.98 -17.58 -0.55
N THR A 89 -3.06 -16.80 -0.71
CA THR A 89 -2.95 -15.42 -1.21
C THR A 89 -2.16 -14.55 -0.24
N ALA A 90 -2.36 -14.70 1.07
CA ALA A 90 -1.59 -13.97 2.08
C ALA A 90 -0.08 -14.24 1.90
N LEU A 91 0.31 -15.51 1.77
CA LEU A 91 1.70 -15.89 1.54
C LEU A 91 2.24 -15.30 0.22
N ALA A 92 1.46 -15.37 -0.86
CA ALA A 92 1.85 -14.79 -2.15
C ALA A 92 2.07 -13.27 -2.06
N LEU A 93 1.19 -12.55 -1.37
CA LEU A 93 1.32 -11.11 -1.13
C LEU A 93 2.55 -10.79 -0.27
N ILE A 94 2.82 -11.59 0.76
CA ILE A 94 4.01 -11.42 1.61
C ILE A 94 5.30 -11.60 0.78
N ILE A 95 5.36 -12.63 -0.06
CA ILE A 95 6.51 -12.88 -0.94
C ILE A 95 6.66 -11.74 -1.95
N TYR A 96 5.56 -11.26 -2.53
CA TYR A 96 5.56 -10.11 -3.43
C TYR A 96 6.13 -8.86 -2.74
N ILE A 97 5.67 -8.56 -1.53
CA ILE A 97 6.17 -7.41 -0.75
C ILE A 97 7.65 -7.58 -0.41
N ALA A 98 8.10 -8.79 -0.05
CA ALA A 98 9.50 -9.06 0.23
C ALA A 98 10.39 -8.89 -1.01
N ALA A 99 9.95 -9.38 -2.16
CA ALA A 99 10.64 -9.17 -3.44
C ALA A 99 10.73 -7.68 -3.78
N TRP A 100 9.65 -6.93 -3.56
CA TRP A 100 9.64 -5.48 -3.76
C TRP A 100 10.58 -4.74 -2.81
N ALA A 101 10.59 -5.08 -1.52
CA ALA A 101 11.51 -4.54 -0.53
C ALA A 101 12.98 -4.84 -0.89
N LEU A 102 13.25 -6.05 -1.41
CA LEU A 102 14.59 -6.41 -1.89
C LEU A 102 15.02 -5.52 -3.06
N MET A 103 14.14 -5.31 -4.05
CA MET A 103 14.40 -4.42 -5.20
C MET A 103 14.66 -2.98 -4.75
N ILE A 104 13.87 -2.45 -3.82
CA ILE A 104 14.09 -1.11 -3.23
C ILE A 104 15.46 -1.05 -2.57
N GLY A 105 15.78 -2.01 -1.70
CA GLY A 105 17.04 -1.95 -0.95
C GLY A 105 18.27 -2.03 -1.84
N VAL A 106 18.23 -2.88 -2.88
CA VAL A 106 19.28 -2.92 -3.91
C VAL A 106 19.38 -1.59 -4.66
N SER A 107 18.23 -1.00 -5.03
CA SER A 107 18.20 0.29 -5.74
C SER A 107 18.75 1.43 -4.89
N GLU A 108 18.38 1.51 -3.61
CA GLU A 108 18.85 2.53 -2.67
C GLU A 108 20.36 2.46 -2.45
N ILE A 109 20.92 1.26 -2.29
CA ILE A 109 22.37 1.07 -2.19
C ILE A 109 23.05 1.46 -3.51
N ALA A 110 22.50 1.07 -4.66
CA ALA A 110 23.04 1.45 -5.96
C ALA A 110 23.04 2.97 -6.17
N PHE A 111 21.96 3.66 -5.78
CA PHE A 111 21.87 5.11 -5.83
C PHE A 111 22.84 5.79 -4.87
N ALA A 112 22.98 5.29 -3.64
CA ALA A 112 23.94 5.82 -2.68
C ALA A 112 25.37 5.76 -3.23
N ILE A 113 25.76 4.63 -3.83
CA ILE A 113 27.09 4.47 -4.43
C ILE A 113 27.27 5.40 -5.64
N LYS A 114 26.25 5.53 -6.50
CA LYS A 114 26.33 6.34 -7.72
C LYS A 114 26.37 7.84 -7.43
N LEU A 115 25.61 8.31 -6.45
CA LEU A 115 25.47 9.73 -6.12
C LEU A 115 26.27 10.16 -4.87
N ARG A 116 27.18 9.32 -4.38
CA ARG A 116 28.07 9.61 -3.23
C ARG A 116 28.81 10.95 -3.30
N ARG A 117 29.10 11.42 -4.52
CA ARG A 117 29.81 12.69 -4.74
C ARG A 117 28.89 13.91 -4.84
N GLU A 118 27.59 13.71 -4.97
CA GLU A 118 26.61 14.78 -5.19
C GLU A 118 25.64 14.94 -4.01
N ILE A 119 25.40 13.90 -3.21
CA ILE A 119 24.47 13.93 -2.07
C ILE A 119 25.22 13.97 -0.73
N LYS A 120 24.91 14.98 0.10
CA LYS A 120 25.21 14.93 1.54
C LYS A 120 24.14 14.08 2.24
N GLY A 121 24.53 12.94 2.81
CA GLY A 121 23.62 12.01 3.49
C GLY A 121 23.56 10.59 2.92
N GLU A 122 24.51 10.21 2.06
CA GLU A 122 24.63 8.87 1.44
C GLU A 122 24.51 7.70 2.44
N TRP A 123 25.01 7.87 3.67
CA TRP A 123 24.94 6.85 4.71
C TRP A 123 23.51 6.48 5.09
N PHE A 124 22.58 7.44 5.06
CA PHE A 124 21.18 7.18 5.36
C PHE A 124 20.54 6.31 4.28
N LEU A 125 20.86 6.53 3.00
CA LEU A 125 20.39 5.69 1.90
C LEU A 125 20.94 4.26 1.99
N ILE A 126 22.23 4.11 2.35
CA ILE A 126 22.83 2.79 2.58
C ILE A 126 22.14 2.08 3.74
N LEU A 127 21.89 2.78 4.85
CA LEU A 127 21.22 2.22 6.02
C LEU A 127 19.78 1.78 5.70
N MET A 128 19.02 2.62 4.99
CA MET A 128 17.66 2.28 4.53
C MET A 128 17.68 1.06 3.61
N GLY A 129 18.62 1.03 2.66
CA GLY A 129 18.73 -0.09 1.73
C GLY A 129 19.08 -1.40 2.41
N LEU A 130 20.04 -1.38 3.35
CA LEU A 130 20.37 -2.54 4.17
C LEU A 130 19.20 -2.97 5.05
N ALA A 131 18.47 -2.03 5.66
CA ALA A 131 17.29 -2.33 6.44
C ALA A 131 16.20 -3.00 5.59
N SER A 132 15.98 -2.52 4.36
CA SER A 132 15.02 -3.10 3.42
C SER A 132 15.40 -4.50 2.95
N ILE A 133 16.68 -4.74 2.66
CA ILE A 133 17.20 -6.08 2.32
C ILE A 133 17.06 -7.03 3.51
N LEU A 134 17.48 -6.59 4.70
CA LEU A 134 17.35 -7.40 5.91
C LEU A 134 15.88 -7.76 6.18
N PHE A 135 14.99 -6.79 6.04
CA PHE A 135 13.55 -6.99 6.15
C PHE A 135 13.06 -8.05 5.16
N ALA A 136 13.41 -7.93 3.87
CA ALA A 136 13.04 -8.91 2.86
C ALA A 136 13.55 -10.33 3.19
N VAL A 137 14.81 -10.46 3.61
CA VAL A 137 15.41 -11.75 3.98
C VAL A 137 14.70 -12.37 5.19
N LEU A 138 14.40 -11.58 6.23
CA LEU A 138 13.68 -12.05 7.41
C LEU A 138 12.28 -12.55 7.07
N VAL A 139 11.56 -11.82 6.21
CA VAL A 139 10.22 -12.21 5.75
C VAL A 139 10.26 -13.50 4.93
N LEU A 140 11.26 -13.67 4.05
CA LEU A 140 11.39 -14.88 3.22
C LEU A 140 11.82 -16.11 4.03
N TRP A 141 12.65 -15.92 5.07
CA TRP A 141 13.06 -17.01 5.95
C TRP A 141 11.89 -17.58 6.76
N ASN A 142 11.06 -16.69 7.33
CA ASN A 142 9.86 -17.09 8.04
C ASN A 142 8.69 -16.13 7.74
N PRO A 143 7.77 -16.53 6.84
CA PRO A 143 6.68 -15.66 6.40
C PRO A 143 5.71 -15.26 7.52
N VAL A 144 5.57 -16.07 8.58
CA VAL A 144 4.59 -15.80 9.64
C VAL A 144 5.03 -14.61 10.51
N PRO A 145 6.22 -14.59 11.13
CA PRO A 145 6.77 -13.38 11.75
C PRO A 145 6.90 -12.22 10.76
N GLY A 146 7.22 -12.49 9.49
CA GLY A 146 7.27 -11.48 8.44
C GLY A 146 5.94 -10.76 8.24
N ALA A 147 4.83 -11.51 8.19
CA ALA A 147 3.48 -10.97 8.11
C ALA A 147 3.12 -10.10 9.32
N LEU A 148 3.53 -10.53 10.52
CA LEU A 148 3.33 -9.76 11.75
C LEU A 148 4.16 -8.48 11.77
N ALA A 149 5.41 -8.54 11.31
CA ALA A 149 6.25 -7.36 11.17
C ALA A 149 5.64 -6.34 10.19
N LEU A 150 5.12 -6.83 9.05
CA LEU A 150 4.38 -6.01 8.09
C LEU A 150 3.17 -5.34 8.73
N ILE A 151 2.32 -6.11 9.42
CA ILE A 151 1.09 -5.55 9.98
C ILE A 151 1.39 -4.53 11.09
N TRP A 152 2.39 -4.78 11.93
CA TRP A 152 2.81 -3.82 12.94
C TRP A 152 3.42 -2.55 12.33
N LEU A 153 4.21 -2.68 11.27
CA LEU A 153 4.74 -1.53 10.54
C LEU A 153 3.61 -0.69 9.93
N ILE A 154 2.64 -1.34 9.28
CA ILE A 154 1.45 -0.69 8.71
C ILE A 154 0.62 -0.03 9.81
N ALA A 155 0.44 -0.69 10.95
CA ALA A 155 -0.31 -0.16 12.08
C ALA A 155 0.37 1.07 12.70
N CYS A 156 1.69 1.01 12.94
CA CYS A 156 2.50 2.15 13.35
C CYS A 156 2.33 3.32 12.38
N TYR A 157 2.47 3.06 11.08
CA TYR A 157 2.31 4.07 10.04
C TYR A 157 0.90 4.68 10.07
N ALA A 158 -0.14 3.85 10.15
CA ALA A 158 -1.54 4.30 10.19
C ALA A 158 -1.83 5.19 11.41
N ILE A 159 -1.29 4.86 12.59
CA ILE A 159 -1.46 5.67 13.79
C ILE A 159 -0.73 7.01 13.64
N VAL A 160 0.54 7.00 13.25
CA VAL A 160 1.35 8.22 13.09
C VAL A 160 0.72 9.16 12.05
N PHE A 161 0.40 8.64 10.87
CA PHE A 161 -0.26 9.44 9.83
C PHE A 161 -1.69 9.84 10.21
N GLY A 162 -2.37 9.05 11.03
CA GLY A 162 -3.65 9.39 11.59
C GLY A 162 -3.59 10.63 12.49
N PHE A 163 -2.63 10.67 13.42
CA PHE A 163 -2.38 11.85 14.24
C PHE A 163 -1.99 13.06 13.41
N LEU A 164 -1.07 12.90 12.45
CA LEU A 164 -0.66 13.98 11.54
C LEU A 164 -1.84 14.51 10.71
N GLY A 165 -2.72 13.63 10.23
CA GLY A 165 -3.91 14.00 9.47
C GLY A 165 -4.92 14.80 10.31
N ILE A 166 -5.12 14.40 11.57
CA ILE A 166 -5.98 15.14 12.51
C ILE A 166 -5.42 16.55 12.77
N ILE A 167 -4.12 16.64 13.08
CA ILE A 167 -3.44 17.93 13.29
C ILE A 167 -3.56 18.81 12.05
N PHE A 168 -3.33 18.24 10.86
CA PHE A 168 -3.44 18.95 9.60
C PHE A 168 -4.85 19.45 9.31
N GLY A 169 -5.87 18.64 9.58
CA GLY A 169 -7.27 19.03 9.44
C GLY A 169 -7.65 20.20 10.33
N PHE A 170 -7.22 20.19 11.58
CA PHE A 170 -7.43 21.34 12.47
C PHE A 170 -6.62 22.57 12.03
N ARG A 171 -5.38 22.41 11.54
CA ARG A 171 -4.61 23.52 10.97
C ARG A 171 -5.30 24.15 9.77
N LEU A 172 -5.88 23.35 8.87
CA LEU A 172 -6.66 23.85 7.72
C LEU A 172 -7.86 24.69 8.17
N ARG A 173 -8.57 24.25 9.22
CA ARG A 173 -9.70 25.00 9.80
C ARG A 173 -9.26 26.37 10.34
N SER A 174 -8.07 26.46 10.92
CA SER A 174 -7.56 27.66 11.59
C SER A 174 -6.86 28.67 10.66
N LEU A 175 -6.72 28.39 9.36
CA LEU A 175 -6.12 29.36 8.42
C LEU A 175 -6.97 30.65 8.35
N PRO A 176 -6.40 31.85 8.16
CA PRO A 176 -7.17 33.07 7.88
C PRO A 176 -7.84 33.03 6.50
N THR A 177 -9.05 33.56 6.33
CA THR A 177 -9.63 33.81 4.99
C THR A 177 -9.02 35.10 4.47
N LEU A 178 -8.15 35.03 3.46
CA LEU A 178 -7.67 36.25 2.81
C LEU A 178 -8.83 36.91 2.05
N PRO A 179 -9.01 38.24 2.12
CA PRO A 179 -10.03 38.93 1.35
C PRO A 179 -9.77 38.70 -0.14
N VAL A 180 -10.80 38.28 -0.88
CA VAL A 180 -10.75 38.24 -2.33
C VAL A 180 -10.98 39.69 -2.80
N SER A 181 -9.92 40.33 -3.29
CA SER A 181 -10.00 41.64 -3.97
C SER A 181 -10.46 41.48 -5.40
#